data_AF-A0A0G1ILD6-F1
#
_entry.id   AF-A0A0G1ILD6-F1
#
_cell.length_a   1.000
_cell.length_b   1.000
_cell.length_c   1.000
_cell.angle_alpha   90.00
_cell.angle_beta   90.00
_cell.angle_gamma   90.00
#
_symmetry.space_group_name_H-M   'P 1'
#
loop_
_entity.id
_entity.type
_entity.pdbx_description
1 polymer ?
#
loop_
_entity_poly.entity_id
_entity_poly.type
_entity_poly.pdbx_seq_one_letter_code
_entity_poly.pdbx_strand_id
1 'polypeptide(L)'
;MKFTIMGIAVVAVLFVPQIVMSHDSAIDQAALLEHALERVTCSVPQAEQEDCNTFSERLLKNKILLNAFEYARRKKVDIIISTRFHVGAGYVMFNIKASDKQIINFLFGERRFVE
;
A
#
# COMPACT_ATOMS: atom_id res chain seq x y z
N MET A 1 -4.08 37.95 -44.55
CA MET A 1 -3.76 37.85 -43.12
C MET A 1 -3.36 36.40 -42.82
N LYS A 2 -2.11 36.19 -42.40
CA LYS A 2 -1.54 34.87 -42.09
C LYS A 2 -1.81 34.57 -40.61
N PHE A 3 -2.51 33.47 -40.30
CA PHE A 3 -2.54 32.89 -38.96
C PHE A 3 -1.98 31.48 -39.03
N THR A 4 -0.69 31.38 -38.70
CA THR A 4 0.02 30.13 -38.50
C THR A 4 -0.40 29.58 -37.13
N ILE A 5 -1.22 28.53 -37.12
CA ILE A 5 -1.52 27.79 -35.88
C ILE A 5 -0.33 26.87 -35.64
N MET A 6 0.59 27.31 -34.79
CA MET A 6 1.69 26.50 -34.28
C MET A 6 1.08 25.49 -33.30
N GLY A 7 0.93 24.25 -33.75
CA GLY A 7 0.45 23.13 -32.94
C GLY A 7 1.45 22.83 -31.83
N ILE A 8 1.15 23.25 -30.61
CA ILE A 8 1.90 22.86 -29.41
C ILE A 8 1.51 21.41 -29.11
N ALA A 9 2.40 20.48 -29.44
CA ALA A 9 2.31 19.10 -28.98
C ALA A 9 2.47 19.09 -27.44
N VAL A 10 1.34 18.99 -26.73
CA VAL A 10 1.33 18.76 -25.28
C VAL A 10 1.75 17.32 -25.05
N VAL A 11 3.06 17.10 -24.89
CA VAL A 11 3.59 15.85 -24.35
C VAL A 11 3.17 15.82 -22.88
N ALA A 12 2.08 15.12 -22.59
CA ALA A 12 1.70 14.77 -21.24
C ALA A 12 2.78 13.84 -20.66
N VAL A 13 3.79 14.43 -20.03
CA VAL A 13 4.72 13.71 -19.18
C VAL A 13 3.90 13.17 -18.02
N LEU A 14 3.53 11.90 -18.10
CA LEU A 14 3.00 11.13 -16.98
C LEU A 14 4.08 11.10 -15.90
N PHE A 15 4.06 12.08 -15.00
CA PHE A 15 4.81 12.05 -13.76
C PHE A 15 4.33 10.84 -12.95
N VAL A 16 5.00 9.70 -13.13
CA VAL A 16 4.97 8.63 -12.14
C VAL A 16 5.77 9.17 -10.96
N PRO A 17 5.18 9.38 -9.77
CA PRO A 17 5.95 9.79 -8.61
C PRO A 17 6.93 8.64 -8.28
N GLN A 18 8.19 8.83 -8.67
CA GLN A 18 9.32 8.07 -8.18
C GLN A 18 9.40 8.38 -6.69
N ILE A 19 8.98 7.43 -5.85
CA ILE A 19 9.10 7.55 -4.40
C ILE A 19 10.60 7.48 -4.10
N VAL A 20 11.25 8.64 -4.05
CA VAL A 20 12.62 8.78 -3.57
C VAL A 20 12.60 8.45 -2.08
N MET A 21 13.09 7.25 -1.73
CA MET A 21 13.24 6.83 -0.35
C MET A 21 14.43 7.58 0.26
N SER A 22 14.13 8.56 1.10
CA SER A 22 15.14 9.21 1.95
C SER A 22 15.68 8.20 2.96
N HIS A 23 16.98 7.96 2.90
CA HIS A 23 17.76 7.23 3.89
C HIS A 23 17.99 8.16 5.10
N ASP A 24 17.02 8.28 6.02
CA ASP A 24 17.36 8.77 7.36
C ASP A 24 16.34 8.44 8.45
N SER A 25 16.88 7.97 9.57
CA SER A 25 16.30 7.86 10.92
C SER A 25 15.24 6.77 11.22
N ALA A 26 15.56 5.95 12.23
CA ALA A 26 14.64 5.05 12.93
C ALA A 26 13.44 5.76 13.60
N ILE A 27 13.38 7.09 13.53
CA ILE A 27 12.31 7.95 14.06
C ILE A 27 11.06 7.90 13.15
N ASP A 28 11.19 7.48 11.89
CA ASP A 28 10.10 7.56 10.92
C ASP A 28 9.23 6.28 10.86
N GLN A 29 9.72 5.11 11.31
CA GLN A 29 8.96 3.85 11.15
C GLN A 29 7.72 3.74 12.02
N ALA A 30 7.74 4.27 13.25
CA ALA A 30 6.57 4.25 14.13
C ALA A 30 5.48 5.20 13.60
N ALA A 31 5.85 6.41 13.16
CA ALA A 31 4.92 7.34 12.52
C ALA A 31 4.37 6.76 11.19
N LEU A 32 5.23 6.10 10.41
CA LEU A 32 4.84 5.42 9.18
C LEU A 32 3.87 4.25 9.46
N LEU A 33 4.05 3.52 10.55
CA LEU A 33 3.13 2.48 10.98
C LEU A 33 1.77 3.06 11.35
N GLU A 34 1.73 4.08 12.19
CA GLU A 34 0.47 4.74 12.58
C GLU A 34 -0.30 5.19 11.35
N HIS A 35 0.37 5.84 10.40
CA HIS A 35 -0.24 6.27 9.13
C HIS A 35 -0.74 5.06 8.34
N ALA A 36 0.09 4.03 8.16
CA ALA A 36 -0.26 2.84 7.40
C ALA A 36 -1.49 2.10 7.98
N LEU A 37 -1.70 2.19 9.30
CA LEU A 37 -2.81 1.55 10.00
C LEU A 37 -4.11 2.36 10.00
N GLU A 38 -4.11 3.65 9.66
CA GLU A 38 -5.31 4.52 9.68
C GLU A 38 -6.51 3.97 8.90
N ARG A 39 -6.23 3.22 7.82
CA ARG A 39 -7.25 2.61 6.93
C ARG A 39 -7.26 1.09 7.00
N VAL A 40 -6.70 0.53 8.08
CA VAL A 40 -6.65 -0.90 8.34
C VAL A 40 -7.69 -1.26 9.39
N THR A 41 -8.53 -2.24 9.10
CA THR A 41 -9.50 -2.78 10.05
C THR A 41 -9.34 -4.28 10.15
N CYS A 42 -9.40 -4.83 11.36
CA CYS A 42 -9.49 -6.27 11.56
C CYS A 42 -10.95 -6.70 11.75
N SER A 43 -11.36 -7.68 10.97
CA SER A 43 -12.67 -8.35 11.03
C SER A 43 -12.44 -9.86 11.00
N VAL A 44 -11.97 -10.39 12.14
CA VAL A 44 -11.67 -11.80 12.37
C VAL A 44 -12.45 -12.34 13.58
N PRO A 45 -12.71 -13.66 13.67
CA PRO A 45 -13.27 -14.27 14.86
C PRO A 45 -12.36 -14.11 16.08
N GLN A 46 -12.93 -14.21 17.29
CA GLN A 46 -12.18 -14.07 18.54
C GLN A 46 -10.96 -15.00 18.64
N ALA A 47 -11.04 -16.20 18.08
CA ALA A 47 -9.94 -17.17 18.05
C ALA A 47 -8.72 -16.71 17.24
N GLU A 48 -8.87 -15.74 16.34
CA GLU A 48 -7.81 -15.18 15.49
C GLU A 48 -7.52 -13.71 15.84
N GLN A 49 -8.10 -13.20 16.94
CA GLN A 49 -7.92 -11.80 17.35
C GLN A 49 -6.47 -11.51 17.76
N GLU A 50 -5.77 -12.50 18.33
CA GLU A 50 -4.35 -12.38 18.68
C GLU A 50 -3.47 -12.19 17.43
N ASP A 51 -3.78 -12.89 16.33
CA ASP A 51 -3.08 -12.73 15.05
C ASP A 51 -3.25 -11.30 14.51
N CYS A 52 -4.44 -10.71 14.66
CA CYS A 52 -4.65 -9.30 14.33
C CYS A 52 -3.83 -8.37 15.23
N ASN A 53 -3.84 -8.61 16.55
CA ASN A 53 -3.14 -7.76 17.52
C ASN A 53 -1.62 -7.75 17.27
N THR A 54 -1.06 -8.85 16.76
CA THR A 54 0.36 -8.99 16.44
C THR A 54 0.69 -8.61 14.99
N PHE A 55 -0.30 -8.30 14.16
CA PHE A 55 -0.08 -7.95 12.75
C PHE A 55 0.70 -6.63 12.58
N SER A 56 0.53 -5.68 13.51
CA SER A 56 1.30 -4.43 13.55
C SER A 56 2.81 -4.70 13.70
N GLU A 57 3.19 -5.70 14.51
CA GLU A 57 4.60 -6.10 14.63
C GLU A 57 5.14 -6.66 13.33
N ARG A 58 4.32 -7.41 12.58
CA ARG A 58 4.69 -7.97 11.28
C ARG A 58 4.93 -6.85 10.26
N LEU A 59 4.10 -5.81 10.26
CA LEU A 59 4.31 -4.60 9.46
C LEU A 59 5.63 -3.89 9.84
N LEU A 60 5.93 -3.73 11.14
CA LEU A 60 7.17 -3.12 11.60
C LEU A 60 8.42 -3.89 11.17
N LYS A 61 8.37 -5.22 11.23
CA LYS A 61 9.48 -6.11 10.87
C LYS A 61 9.73 -6.16 9.36
N ASN A 62 8.71 -5.89 8.52
CA ASN A 62 8.82 -5.93 7.07
C ASN A 62 8.56 -4.56 6.41
N LYS A 63 9.64 -3.83 6.12
CA LYS A 63 9.61 -2.50 5.47
C LYS A 63 8.87 -2.49 4.13
N ILE A 64 8.96 -3.56 3.34
CA ILE A 64 8.30 -3.64 2.03
C ILE A 64 6.79 -3.78 2.22
N LEU A 65 6.37 -4.60 3.18
CA LEU A 65 4.96 -4.75 3.55
C LEU A 65 4.39 -3.41 4.05
N LEU A 66 5.11 -2.73 4.95
CA LEU A 66 4.71 -1.41 5.45
C LEU A 66 4.54 -0.39 4.32
N ASN A 67 5.48 -0.35 3.37
CA ASN A 67 5.38 0.50 2.20
C ASN A 67 4.17 0.15 1.31
N ALA A 68 3.78 -1.13 1.23
CA ALA A 68 2.61 -1.57 0.48
C ALA A 68 1.31 -1.04 1.11
N PHE A 69 1.22 -1.05 2.43
CA PHE A 69 0.09 -0.48 3.17
C PHE A 69 0.04 1.04 3.03
N GLU A 70 1.17 1.72 3.12
CA GLU A 70 1.25 3.17 2.85
C GLU A 70 0.80 3.51 1.43
N TYR A 71 1.17 2.70 0.44
CA TYR A 71 0.72 2.88 -0.93
C TYR A 71 -0.80 2.73 -1.05
N ALA A 72 -1.38 1.70 -0.44
CA ALA A 72 -2.83 1.49 -0.41
C ALA A 72 -3.54 2.70 0.22
N ARG A 73 -3.03 3.20 1.35
CA ARG A 73 -3.55 4.40 2.03
C ARG A 73 -3.50 5.63 1.13
N ARG A 74 -2.38 5.90 0.47
CA ARG A 74 -2.24 7.02 -0.49
C ARG A 74 -3.20 6.89 -1.67
N LYS A 75 -3.55 5.66 -2.05
CA LYS A 75 -4.57 5.35 -3.06
C LYS A 75 -6.00 5.34 -2.54
N LYS A 76 -6.21 5.64 -1.25
CA LYS A 76 -7.52 5.61 -0.57
C LYS A 76 -8.18 4.23 -0.67
N VAL A 77 -7.39 3.17 -0.61
CA VAL A 77 -7.86 1.79 -0.54
C VAL A 77 -7.89 1.36 0.92
N ASP A 78 -9.05 0.91 1.39
CA ASP A 78 -9.21 0.34 2.72
C ASP A 78 -8.67 -1.10 2.77
N ILE A 79 -7.97 -1.44 3.84
CA ILE A 79 -7.46 -2.78 4.04
C ILE A 79 -8.23 -3.43 5.19
N ILE A 80 -8.87 -4.56 4.92
CA ILE A 80 -9.60 -5.33 5.92
C ILE A 80 -8.87 -6.65 6.13
N ILE A 81 -8.33 -6.85 7.32
CA ILE A 81 -7.74 -8.12 7.73
C ILE A 81 -8.87 -9.04 8.16
N SER A 82 -9.04 -10.17 7.49
CA SER A 82 -10.16 -11.10 7.68
C SER A 82 -9.71 -12.55 7.51
N THR A 83 -10.65 -13.49 7.47
CA THR A 83 -10.37 -14.92 7.23
C THR A 83 -10.46 -15.31 5.75
N ARG A 84 -10.84 -14.35 4.91
CA ARG A 84 -11.09 -14.55 3.47
C ARG A 84 -10.41 -13.47 2.66
N PHE A 85 -10.13 -13.82 1.41
CA PHE A 85 -9.66 -12.88 0.41
C PHE A 85 -10.82 -12.36 -0.43
N HIS A 86 -10.93 -11.05 -0.57
CA HIS A 86 -11.96 -10.41 -1.40
C HIS A 86 -11.52 -9.01 -1.83
N VAL A 87 -11.95 -8.57 -3.00
CA VAL A 87 -11.66 -7.23 -3.52
C VAL A 87 -12.97 -6.56 -3.83
N GLY A 88 -13.18 -5.37 -3.25
CA GLY A 88 -14.35 -4.55 -3.49
C GLY A 88 -13.99 -3.17 -4.01
N ALA A 89 -15.02 -2.37 -4.30
CA ALA A 89 -14.81 -0.99 -4.70
C ALA A 89 -14.25 -0.18 -3.52
N GLY A 90 -12.99 0.23 -3.61
CA GLY A 90 -12.32 1.03 -2.59
C GLY A 90 -11.74 0.26 -1.41
N TYR A 91 -11.82 -1.08 -1.39
CA TYR A 91 -11.23 -1.88 -0.32
C TYR A 91 -10.70 -3.24 -0.79
N VAL A 92 -9.76 -3.79 -0.01
CA VAL A 92 -9.26 -5.15 -0.14
C VAL A 92 -9.37 -5.86 1.19
N MET A 93 -9.83 -7.11 1.16
CA MET A 93 -9.82 -8.01 2.30
C MET A 93 -8.69 -9.04 2.14
N PHE A 94 -7.81 -9.13 3.14
CA PHE A 94 -6.75 -10.14 3.18
C PHE A 94 -7.09 -11.23 4.19
N ASN A 95 -6.68 -12.46 3.89
CA ASN A 95 -6.62 -13.49 4.92
C ASN A 95 -5.51 -13.11 5.92
N ILE A 96 -5.79 -13.12 7.22
CA ILE A 96 -4.82 -12.85 8.29
C ILE A 96 -3.57 -13.75 8.21
N LYS A 97 -3.75 -14.97 7.71
CA LYS A 97 -2.69 -15.98 7.49
C LYS A 97 -2.01 -15.85 6.11
N ALA A 98 -2.38 -14.87 5.29
CA ALA A 98 -1.71 -14.64 4.01
C ALA A 98 -0.25 -14.27 4.25
N SER A 99 0.66 -14.79 3.41
CA SER A 99 2.09 -14.48 3.49
C SER A 99 2.38 -13.03 3.09
N ASP A 100 3.51 -12.46 3.55
CA ASP A 100 3.94 -11.10 3.19
C ASP A 100 4.00 -10.93 1.68
N LYS A 101 4.59 -11.91 0.99
CA LYS A 101 4.73 -11.92 -0.47
C LYS A 101 3.40 -11.80 -1.18
N GLN A 102 2.37 -12.53 -0.73
CA GLN A 102 1.03 -12.46 -1.34
C GLN A 102 0.41 -11.07 -1.17
N ILE A 103 0.52 -10.50 0.03
CA ILE A 103 -0.04 -9.17 0.32
C ILE A 103 0.69 -8.08 -0.49
N ILE A 104 2.01 -8.11 -0.51
CA ILE A 104 2.86 -7.18 -1.27
C ILE A 104 2.56 -7.27 -2.76
N ASN A 105 2.54 -8.47 -3.34
CA ASN A 105 2.26 -8.68 -4.76
C ASN A 105 0.87 -8.17 -5.13
N PHE A 106 -0.11 -8.33 -4.23
CA PHE A 106 -1.45 -7.83 -4.47
C PHE A 106 -1.52 -6.30 -4.44
N LEU A 107 -0.95 -5.67 -3.40
CA LEU A 107 -1.04 -4.22 -3.20
C LEU A 107 -0.21 -3.40 -4.20
N PHE A 108 0.95 -3.90 -4.60
CA PHE A 108 1.82 -3.21 -5.56
C PHE A 108 1.67 -3.68 -7.01
N GLY A 109 1.09 -4.87 -7.22
CA GLY A 109 1.12 -5.60 -8.47
C GLY A 109 2.44 -6.37 -8.65
N GLU A 110 2.39 -7.55 -9.29
CA GLU A 110 3.55 -8.43 -9.54
C GLU A 110 4.74 -7.77 -10.25
N ARG A 111 4.57 -6.57 -10.83
CA ARG A 111 5.57 -5.94 -11.71
C ARG A 111 6.50 -4.92 -11.05
N ARG A 112 6.49 -4.74 -9.72
CA ARG A 112 7.31 -3.70 -9.05
C ARG A 112 8.55 -4.19 -8.30
N PHE A 113 8.78 -5.48 -8.21
CA PHE A 113 9.99 -6.05 -7.60
C PHE A 113 10.68 -6.95 -8.61
N VAL A 114 11.39 -6.33 -9.53
CA VAL A 114 12.50 -6.99 -10.24
C VAL A 114 13.72 -6.74 -9.34
N GLU A 115 14.32 -7.83 -8.86
CA GLU A 115 15.62 -7.81 -8.14
C GLU A 115 16.70 -7.09 -8.93
#